data_AF-D7SIJ9-F1
#
_entry.id   AF-D7SIJ9-F1
#
_cell.length_a   1.000
_cell.length_b   1.000
_cell.length_c   1.000
_cell.angle_alpha   90.00
_cell.angle_beta   90.00
_cell.angle_gamma   90.00
#
_symmetry.space_group_name_H-M   'P 1'
#
loop_
_entity.id
_entity.type
_entity.pdbx_description
1 polymer ?
#
loop_
_entity_poly.entity_id
_entity_poly.type
_entity_poly.pdbx_seq_one_letter_code
_entity_poly.pdbx_strand_id
1 'polypeptide(L)'
;MLKGSKKPVKTELPLVVNTPGWVKGIGHDILVDVLKYIAPTHVVKINISAEGKNLPSGAFWLDEDHKESVNLIEVSSARQDSFKRSVLVQKDAGLLRDLRIMAYFRQCFPSNLNITTIKELAHALTSHPPYEIPISSIKIKHLHCQVPSTEILYSLNATIVGLAVSSEDSENLSPCIGLGIVRGIHTF
;
A
#
# COMPACT_ATOMS: atom_id res chain seq x y z
N MET A 1 7.75 32.50 -44.31
CA MET A 1 8.75 31.87 -43.41
C MET A 1 8.00 31.23 -42.25
N LEU A 2 7.85 29.90 -42.26
CA LEU A 2 7.10 29.15 -41.24
C LEU A 2 7.89 29.16 -39.93
N LYS A 3 7.33 29.73 -38.86
CA LYS A 3 7.86 29.60 -37.50
C LYS A 3 7.71 28.15 -37.08
N GLY A 4 8.84 27.45 -36.93
CA GLY A 4 8.88 26.09 -36.42
C GLY A 4 8.26 26.02 -35.03
N SER A 5 7.16 25.28 -34.92
CA SER A 5 6.57 24.90 -33.63
C SER A 5 7.57 24.03 -32.88
N LYS A 6 8.11 24.53 -31.75
CA LYS A 6 8.92 23.73 -30.83
C LYS A 6 8.00 22.66 -30.24
N LYS A 7 8.21 21.39 -30.61
CA LYS A 7 7.57 20.26 -29.93
C LYS A 7 7.89 20.34 -28.42
N PRO A 8 6.91 20.15 -27.53
CA PRO A 8 7.19 20.13 -26.10
C PRO A 8 8.17 18.99 -25.81
N VAL A 9 9.25 19.31 -25.10
CA VAL A 9 10.17 18.30 -24.58
C VAL A 9 9.36 17.44 -23.62
N LYS A 10 9.18 16.16 -23.94
CA LYS A 10 8.55 15.20 -23.07
C LYS A 10 9.51 15.00 -21.90
N THR A 11 9.20 15.57 -20.74
CA THR A 11 9.93 15.28 -19.51
C THR A 11 9.62 13.84 -19.15
N GLU A 12 10.55 12.93 -19.38
CA GLU A 12 10.41 11.55 -18.93
C GLU A 12 10.58 11.53 -17.40
N LEU A 13 9.46 11.34 -16.70
CA LEU A 13 9.44 11.22 -15.25
C LEU A 13 9.78 9.77 -14.89
N PRO A 14 10.86 9.49 -14.15
CA PRO A 14 11.20 8.13 -13.76
C PRO A 14 10.16 7.59 -12.77
N LEU A 15 9.80 6.31 -12.94
CA LEU A 15 8.96 5.57 -12.00
C LEU A 15 9.85 4.69 -11.12
N VAL A 16 9.72 4.85 -9.80
CA VAL A 16 10.38 3.98 -8.82
C VAL A 16 9.32 3.14 -8.12
N VAL A 17 9.45 1.82 -8.19
CA VAL A 17 8.52 0.87 -7.54
C VAL A 17 9.27 0.13 -6.44
N ASN A 18 8.76 0.20 -5.21
CA ASN A 18 9.23 -0.63 -4.12
C ASN A 18 8.41 -1.93 -4.04
N THR A 19 9.06 -3.03 -3.67
CA THR A 19 8.41 -4.34 -3.53
C THR A 19 8.28 -4.74 -2.05
N PRO A 20 7.38 -5.69 -1.73
CA PRO A 20 7.37 -6.34 -0.42
C PRO A 20 8.68 -7.09 -0.13
N GLY A 21 8.98 -7.33 1.15
CA GLY A 21 10.22 -7.98 1.59
C GLY A 21 10.20 -9.52 1.55
N TRP A 22 9.33 -10.13 0.75
CA TRP A 22 9.24 -11.59 0.64
C TRP A 22 10.32 -12.14 -0.29
N VAL A 23 10.97 -13.22 0.13
CA VAL A 23 12.06 -13.86 -0.63
C VAL A 23 11.85 -15.36 -0.85
N LYS A 24 10.74 -15.93 -0.35
CA LYS A 24 10.39 -17.37 -0.46
C LYS A 24 8.88 -17.59 -0.52
N GLY A 25 8.46 -18.75 -1.01
CA GLY A 25 7.07 -19.22 -1.06
C GLY A 25 6.18 -18.34 -1.94
N ILE A 26 4.88 -18.32 -1.66
CA ILE A 26 3.88 -17.55 -2.43
C ILE A 26 4.28 -16.07 -2.62
N GLY A 27 4.91 -15.48 -1.60
CA GLY A 27 5.34 -14.08 -1.69
C GLY A 27 6.48 -13.85 -2.71
N HIS A 28 7.33 -14.85 -2.94
CA HIS A 28 8.31 -14.84 -4.02
C HIS A 28 7.64 -14.98 -5.39
N ASP A 29 6.65 -15.87 -5.50
CA ASP A 29 5.95 -16.10 -6.77
C ASP A 29 5.20 -14.84 -7.21
N ILE A 30 4.53 -14.16 -6.28
CA ILE A 30 3.91 -12.85 -6.52
C ILE A 30 4.96 -11.80 -6.96
N LEU A 31 6.17 -11.81 -6.39
CA LEU A 31 7.22 -10.89 -6.80
C LEU A 31 7.67 -11.16 -8.25
N VAL A 32 7.80 -12.43 -8.65
CA VAL A 32 8.10 -12.82 -10.03
C VAL A 32 7.02 -12.29 -10.97
N ASP A 33 5.74 -12.48 -10.63
CA ASP A 33 4.62 -11.99 -11.44
C ASP A 33 4.61 -10.47 -11.55
N VAL A 34 4.89 -9.76 -10.44
CA VAL A 34 5.00 -8.29 -10.43
C VAL A 34 6.15 -7.81 -11.32
N LEU A 35 7.30 -8.47 -11.29
CA LEU A 35 8.44 -8.11 -12.14
C LEU A 35 8.15 -8.38 -13.62
N LYS A 36 7.54 -9.50 -13.95
CA LYS A 36 7.08 -9.82 -15.33
C LYS A 36 6.04 -8.80 -15.81
N TYR A 37 5.09 -8.43 -14.96
CA TYR A 37 4.01 -7.48 -15.29
C TYR A 37 4.52 -6.04 -15.48
N ILE A 38 5.38 -5.57 -14.58
CA ILE A 38 5.92 -4.20 -14.64
C ILE A 38 6.95 -4.05 -15.77
N ALA A 39 7.66 -5.12 -16.14
CA ALA A 39 8.75 -5.12 -17.10
C ALA A 39 9.77 -3.98 -16.85
N PRO A 40 10.40 -3.94 -15.65
CA PRO A 40 11.25 -2.83 -15.26
C PRO A 40 12.52 -2.76 -16.12
N THR A 41 12.94 -1.53 -16.46
CA THR A 41 14.22 -1.31 -17.17
C THR A 41 15.44 -1.52 -16.26
N HIS A 42 15.27 -1.26 -14.96
CA HIS A 42 16.30 -1.38 -13.93
C HIS A 42 15.74 -2.11 -12.72
N VAL A 43 16.51 -3.04 -12.17
CA VAL A 43 16.18 -3.72 -10.91
C VAL A 43 17.31 -3.50 -9.93
N VAL A 44 17.00 -2.90 -8.77
CA VAL A 44 17.96 -2.72 -7.68
C VAL A 44 17.69 -3.77 -6.61
N LYS A 45 18.60 -4.74 -6.49
CA LYS A 45 18.52 -5.83 -5.52
C LYS A 45 19.41 -5.49 -4.32
N ILE A 46 18.77 -5.28 -3.17
CA ILE A 46 19.47 -4.97 -1.90
C ILE A 46 19.71 -6.27 -1.14
N ASN A 47 20.96 -6.73 -1.11
CA ASN A 47 21.37 -7.96 -0.43
C ASN A 47 21.82 -7.71 1.01
N ILE A 48 21.56 -8.68 1.88
CA ILE A 48 22.06 -8.73 3.25
C ILE A 48 23.10 -9.83 3.42
N SER A 49 23.88 -9.79 4.50
CA SER A 49 24.94 -10.77 4.77
C SER A 49 24.40 -12.17 5.08
N ALA A 50 23.11 -12.31 5.41
CA ALA A 50 22.46 -13.60 5.60
C ALA A 50 21.97 -14.15 4.26
N GLU A 51 22.79 -14.94 3.57
CA GLU A 51 22.54 -15.43 2.20
C GLU A 51 21.18 -16.09 2.01
N GLY A 52 20.74 -16.90 2.98
CA GLY A 52 19.44 -17.58 2.92
C GLY A 52 18.21 -16.66 3.01
N LYS A 53 18.41 -15.34 3.11
CA LYS A 53 17.39 -14.29 3.10
C LYS A 53 17.50 -13.37 1.88
N ASN A 54 18.36 -13.69 0.92
CA ASN A 54 18.46 -12.96 -0.33
C ASN A 54 17.65 -13.66 -1.43
N LEU A 55 17.26 -12.91 -2.46
CA LEU A 55 16.68 -13.44 -3.68
C LEU A 55 17.76 -14.17 -4.53
N PRO A 56 17.36 -15.08 -5.43
CA PRO A 56 18.29 -15.71 -6.36
C PRO A 56 19.08 -14.68 -7.18
N SER A 57 20.29 -15.03 -7.58
CA SER A 57 21.15 -14.18 -8.41
C SER A 57 20.62 -14.07 -9.84
N GLY A 58 21.01 -13.00 -10.54
CA GLY A 58 20.58 -12.76 -11.92
C GLY A 58 19.10 -12.37 -12.04
N ALA A 59 18.59 -12.38 -13.27
CA ALA A 59 17.21 -12.04 -13.58
C ALA A 59 16.29 -13.26 -13.41
N PHE A 60 16.14 -13.73 -12.17
CA PHE A 60 15.43 -14.97 -11.82
C PHE A 60 13.94 -15.01 -12.21
N TRP A 61 13.36 -13.87 -12.59
CA TRP A 61 11.97 -13.75 -13.06
C TRP A 61 11.86 -13.83 -14.58
N LEU A 62 12.96 -13.90 -15.34
CA LEU A 62 12.94 -14.06 -16.79
C LEU A 62 13.06 -15.53 -17.16
N ASP A 63 12.34 -15.92 -18.21
CA ASP A 63 12.45 -17.25 -18.79
C ASP A 63 13.72 -17.28 -19.69
N GLU A 64 14.42 -18.41 -19.78
CA GLU A 64 15.74 -18.49 -20.46
C GLU A 64 15.72 -18.07 -21.94
N ASP A 65 14.54 -18.09 -22.57
CA ASP A 65 14.35 -17.72 -23.98
C ASP A 65 14.15 -16.21 -24.21
N HIS A 66 14.02 -15.40 -23.15
CA HIS A 66 13.76 -13.96 -23.26
C HIS A 66 15.06 -13.14 -23.19
N LYS A 67 15.47 -12.61 -24.36
CA LYS A 67 16.70 -11.82 -24.55
C LYS A 67 16.64 -10.37 -24.05
N GLU A 68 15.59 -9.99 -23.31
CA GLU A 68 15.50 -8.63 -22.79
C GLU A 68 16.53 -8.42 -21.68
N SER A 69 17.54 -7.58 -21.96
CA SER A 69 18.56 -7.23 -20.99
C SER A 69 17.99 -6.23 -19.98
N VAL A 70 17.62 -6.71 -18.80
CA VAL A 70 17.32 -5.84 -17.66
C VAL A 70 18.61 -5.41 -16.99
N ASN A 71 18.73 -4.13 -16.64
CA ASN A 71 19.88 -3.64 -15.88
C ASN A 71 19.74 -4.01 -14.40
N LEU A 72 20.36 -5.12 -14.01
CA LEU A 72 20.39 -5.58 -12.62
C LEU A 72 21.54 -4.94 -11.85
N ILE A 73 21.20 -4.21 -10.79
CA ILE A 73 22.15 -3.57 -9.89
C ILE A 73 22.03 -4.25 -8.53
N GLU A 74 23.09 -4.93 -8.10
CA GLU A 74 23.15 -5.51 -6.76
C GLU A 74 23.90 -4.58 -5.81
N VAL A 75 23.28 -4.27 -4.67
CA VAL A 75 23.87 -3.42 -3.62
C VAL A 75 23.76 -4.10 -2.27
N SER A 76 24.67 -3.78 -1.34
CA SER A 76 24.56 -4.25 0.04
C SER A 76 23.57 -3.40 0.84
N SER A 77 23.03 -3.96 1.92
CA SER A 77 22.27 -3.20 2.93
C SER A 77 23.01 -1.94 3.34
N ALA A 78 22.29 -0.82 3.38
CA ALA A 78 22.81 0.48 3.80
C ALA A 78 23.21 0.51 5.30
N ARG A 79 22.64 -0.39 6.12
CA ARG A 79 22.98 -0.49 7.54
C ARG A 79 23.89 -1.68 7.79
N GLN A 80 25.10 -1.38 8.23
CA GLN A 80 26.15 -2.34 8.49
C GLN A 80 26.79 -2.10 9.86
N ASP A 81 27.34 -3.14 10.47
CA ASP A 81 28.14 -3.05 11.68
C ASP A 81 29.61 -2.68 11.37
N SER A 82 30.46 -2.60 12.40
CA SER A 82 31.90 -2.34 12.25
C SER A 82 32.64 -3.41 11.43
N PHE A 83 32.05 -4.60 11.27
CA PHE A 83 32.57 -5.70 10.48
C PHE A 83 31.93 -5.78 9.08
N LYS A 84 31.23 -4.72 8.63
CA LYS A 84 30.51 -4.63 7.36
C LYS A 84 29.39 -5.66 7.18
N ARG A 85 28.91 -6.28 8.26
CA ARG A 85 27.77 -7.19 8.22
C ARG A 85 26.48 -6.41 8.27
N SER A 86 25.50 -6.81 7.46
CA SER A 86 24.18 -6.18 7.45
C SER A 86 23.51 -6.25 8.82
N VAL A 87 23.05 -5.11 9.33
CA VAL A 87 22.29 -5.04 10.58
C VAL A 87 20.81 -4.93 10.26
N LEU A 88 20.03 -5.91 10.72
CA LEU A 88 18.57 -5.87 10.60
C LEU A 88 18.03 -4.82 11.57
N VAL A 89 17.31 -3.84 11.03
CA VAL A 89 16.57 -2.89 11.87
C VAL A 89 15.32 -3.60 12.34
N GLN A 90 15.21 -3.80 13.65
CA GLN A 90 13.90 -4.06 14.24
C GLN A 90 13.10 -2.77 14.14
N LYS A 91 12.25 -2.69 13.12
CA LYS A 91 11.17 -1.70 13.05
C LYS A 91 9.91 -2.38 13.56
N ASP A 92 9.26 -1.76 14.53
CA ASP A 92 7.91 -2.16 14.91
C ASP A 92 6.95 -1.74 13.78
N ALA A 93 6.66 -2.69 12.88
CA ALA A 93 5.80 -2.46 11.74
C ALA A 93 4.34 -2.19 12.17
N GLY A 94 3.91 -2.75 13.31
CA GLY A 94 2.59 -2.48 13.89
C GLY A 94 2.49 -1.04 14.33
N LEU A 95 3.44 -0.59 15.16
CA LEU A 95 3.49 0.80 15.64
C LEU A 95 3.56 1.81 14.48
N LEU A 96 4.38 1.55 13.46
CA LEU A 96 4.45 2.44 12.29
C LEU A 96 3.15 2.49 11.50
N ARG A 97 2.42 1.37 11.40
CA ARG A 97 1.12 1.31 10.74
C ARG A 97 0.09 2.12 11.53
N ASP A 98 0.05 1.94 12.85
CA ASP A 98 -0.85 2.67 13.73
C ASP A 98 -0.60 4.17 13.64
N LEU A 99 0.67 4.61 13.68
CA LEU A 99 1.06 6.01 13.47
C LEU A 99 0.57 6.56 12.12
N ARG A 100 0.64 5.77 11.04
CA ARG A 100 0.17 6.19 9.72
C ARG A 100 -1.35 6.32 9.65
N ILE A 101 -2.08 5.37 10.22
CA ILE A 101 -3.55 5.41 10.31
C ILE A 101 -4.00 6.62 11.13
N MET A 102 -3.35 6.87 12.27
CA MET A 102 -3.63 8.05 13.08
C MET A 102 -3.34 9.35 12.34
N ALA A 103 -2.20 9.44 11.66
CA ALA A 103 -1.86 10.61 10.85
C ALA A 103 -2.86 10.84 9.70
N TYR A 104 -3.44 9.77 9.15
CA TYR A 104 -4.53 9.86 8.18
C TYR A 104 -5.77 10.51 8.80
N PHE A 105 -6.30 9.95 9.89
CA PHE A 105 -7.52 10.48 10.52
C PHE A 105 -7.34 11.81 11.25
N ARG A 106 -6.10 12.18 11.59
CA ARG A 106 -5.80 13.54 12.09
C ARG A 106 -6.17 14.62 11.07
N GLN A 107 -6.17 14.32 9.78
CA GLN A 107 -6.53 15.27 8.72
C GLN A 107 -8.02 15.68 8.74
N CYS A 108 -8.87 14.95 9.47
CA CYS A 108 -10.27 15.33 9.68
C CYS A 108 -10.43 16.61 10.53
N PHE A 109 -9.36 17.09 11.17
CA PHE A 109 -9.39 18.27 12.03
C PHE A 109 -8.45 19.37 11.53
N PRO A 110 -8.75 20.66 11.80
CA PRO A 110 -7.86 21.76 11.50
C PRO A 110 -6.42 21.53 11.98
N SER A 111 -5.43 21.95 11.18
CA SER A 111 -4.01 21.73 11.48
C SER A 111 -3.52 22.47 12.74
N ASN A 112 -4.21 23.55 13.14
CA ASN A 112 -3.91 24.32 14.35
C ASN A 112 -4.45 23.68 15.65
N LEU A 113 -5.26 22.61 15.56
CA LEU A 113 -5.74 21.90 16.74
C LEU A 113 -4.60 21.04 17.33
N ASN A 114 -4.26 21.26 18.60
CA ASN A 114 -3.19 20.50 19.25
C ASN A 114 -3.67 19.10 19.63
N ILE A 115 -3.51 18.15 18.71
CA ILE A 115 -3.70 16.70 18.95
C ILE A 115 -2.33 16.07 18.83
N THR A 116 -1.77 15.68 19.96
CA THR A 116 -0.41 15.13 20.08
C THR A 116 -0.39 13.68 20.51
N THR A 117 -1.50 13.18 21.08
CA THR A 117 -1.62 11.80 21.56
C THR A 117 -2.73 11.02 20.87
N ILE A 118 -2.60 9.69 20.92
CA ILE A 118 -3.63 8.75 20.42
C ILE A 118 -4.96 8.99 21.13
N LYS A 119 -4.92 9.22 22.44
CA LYS A 119 -6.10 9.43 23.28
C LYS A 119 -6.85 10.72 22.89
N GLU A 120 -6.12 11.81 22.63
CA GLU A 120 -6.70 13.06 22.16
C GLU A 120 -7.35 12.89 20.79
N LEU A 121 -6.69 12.19 19.87
CA LEU A 121 -7.24 11.93 18.54
C LEU A 121 -8.52 11.08 18.63
N ALA A 122 -8.48 10.01 19.42
CA ALA A 122 -9.64 9.16 19.64
C ALA A 122 -10.81 9.96 20.23
N HIS A 123 -10.56 10.79 21.24
CA HIS A 123 -11.58 11.66 21.82
C HIS A 123 -12.16 12.62 20.76
N ALA A 124 -11.31 13.32 20.02
CA ALA A 124 -11.74 14.23 18.97
C ALA A 124 -12.59 13.53 17.90
N LEU A 125 -12.19 12.32 17.46
CA LEU A 125 -12.95 11.50 16.51
C LEU A 125 -14.32 11.10 17.05
N THR A 126 -14.40 10.72 18.33
CA THR A 126 -15.69 10.36 18.95
C THR A 126 -16.61 11.56 19.12
N SER A 127 -16.06 12.74 19.42
CA SER A 127 -16.82 13.98 19.62
C SER A 127 -17.19 14.68 18.31
N HIS A 128 -16.52 14.37 17.20
CA HIS A 128 -16.84 14.93 15.89
C HIS A 128 -18.24 14.47 15.45
N PRO A 129 -19.13 15.32 14.91
CA PRO A 129 -20.42 14.86 14.38
C PRO A 129 -20.25 13.87 13.21
N PRO A 130 -21.01 12.75 13.16
CA PRO A 130 -20.90 11.79 12.05
C PRO A 130 -21.58 12.29 10.80
N TYR A 131 -21.07 11.83 9.66
CA TYR A 131 -21.85 11.81 8.45
C TYR A 131 -22.77 10.58 8.49
N GLU A 132 -24.07 10.83 8.51
CA GLU A 132 -25.09 9.79 8.53
C GLU A 132 -25.61 9.56 7.11
N ILE A 133 -25.76 8.29 6.72
CA ILE A 133 -26.25 7.89 5.42
C ILE A 133 -27.24 6.74 5.55
N PRO A 134 -28.30 6.70 4.70
CA PRO A 134 -29.17 5.54 4.63
C PRO A 134 -28.38 4.31 4.19
N ILE A 135 -28.60 3.17 4.85
CA ILE A 135 -27.96 1.89 4.46
C ILE A 135 -28.28 1.54 3.00
N SER A 136 -29.48 1.86 2.52
CA SER A 136 -29.90 1.65 1.14
C SER A 136 -29.10 2.45 0.10
N SER A 137 -28.35 3.47 0.52
CA SER A 137 -27.54 4.31 -0.38
C SER A 137 -26.12 3.78 -0.62
N ILE A 138 -25.73 2.70 0.07
CA ILE A 138 -24.38 2.15 -0.02
C ILE A 138 -24.37 0.67 -0.38
N LYS A 139 -23.25 0.22 -0.96
CA LYS A 139 -22.94 -1.20 -1.15
C LYS A 139 -21.81 -1.58 -0.22
N ILE A 140 -21.95 -2.73 0.43
CA ILE A 140 -20.95 -3.27 1.36
C ILE A 140 -20.31 -4.49 0.70
N LYS A 141 -18.97 -4.55 0.68
CA LYS A 141 -18.21 -5.67 0.14
C LYS A 141 -17.13 -6.08 1.14
N HIS A 142 -17.24 -7.29 1.68
CA HIS A 142 -16.20 -7.91 2.50
C HIS A 142 -15.15 -8.54 1.60
N LEU A 143 -13.89 -8.18 1.82
CA LEU A 143 -12.76 -8.70 1.05
C LEU A 143 -12.19 -9.93 1.76
N HIS A 144 -11.94 -11.00 1.00
CA HIS A 144 -11.23 -12.20 1.44
C HIS A 144 -11.93 -12.99 2.58
N CYS A 145 -13.17 -12.66 2.93
CA CYS A 145 -13.99 -13.43 3.86
C CYS A 145 -15.45 -13.45 3.42
N GLN A 146 -16.19 -14.45 3.89
CA GLN A 146 -17.63 -14.54 3.73
C GLN A 146 -18.27 -14.16 5.06
N VAL A 147 -19.21 -13.22 5.03
CA VAL A 147 -19.99 -12.79 6.20
C VAL A 147 -21.45 -13.17 5.96
N PRO A 148 -22.10 -13.89 6.90
CA PRO A 148 -23.53 -14.19 6.79
C PRO A 148 -24.35 -12.92 6.58
N SER A 149 -25.39 -12.99 5.75
CA SER A 149 -26.20 -11.80 5.41
C SER A 149 -26.78 -11.09 6.63
N THR A 150 -27.12 -11.84 7.68
CA THR A 150 -27.62 -11.32 8.96
C THR A 150 -26.57 -10.56 9.77
N GLU A 151 -25.28 -10.80 9.50
CA GLU A 151 -24.15 -10.24 10.23
C GLU A 151 -23.42 -9.12 9.46
N ILE A 152 -23.82 -8.83 8.21
CA ILE A 152 -23.17 -7.82 7.35
C ILE A 152 -23.07 -6.48 8.07
N LEU A 153 -24.17 -5.99 8.65
CA LEU A 153 -24.17 -4.71 9.35
C LEU A 153 -23.40 -4.79 10.66
N TYR A 154 -23.60 -5.82 11.47
CA TYR A 154 -22.87 -5.97 12.74
C TYR A 154 -21.35 -6.03 12.54
N SER A 155 -20.88 -6.67 11.47
CA SER A 155 -19.46 -6.78 11.15
C SER A 155 -18.78 -5.46 10.82
N LEU A 156 -19.54 -4.41 10.48
CA LEU A 156 -19.00 -3.09 10.16
C LEU A 156 -18.81 -2.21 11.40
N ASN A 157 -19.47 -2.52 12.52
CA ASN A 157 -19.41 -1.65 13.69
C ASN A 157 -17.98 -1.49 14.22
N ALA A 158 -17.56 -0.25 14.47
CA ALA A 158 -16.21 0.10 14.93
C ALA A 158 -15.06 -0.38 14.00
N THR A 159 -15.32 -0.49 12.70
CA THR A 159 -14.29 -0.88 11.71
C THR A 159 -13.74 0.30 10.92
N ILE A 160 -12.50 0.13 10.42
CA ILE A 160 -11.95 0.97 9.36
C ILE A 160 -12.35 0.36 8.02
N VAL A 161 -12.93 1.18 7.15
CA VAL A 161 -13.41 0.75 5.82
C VAL A 161 -12.68 1.52 4.72
N GLY A 162 -12.51 0.88 3.56
CA GLY A 162 -12.17 1.56 2.32
C GLY A 162 -13.42 2.16 1.69
N LEU A 163 -13.39 3.45 1.41
CA LEU A 163 -14.43 4.15 0.66
C LEU A 163 -14.09 4.06 -0.82
N ALA A 164 -15.04 3.61 -1.63
CA ALA A 164 -14.86 3.43 -3.07
C ALA A 164 -16.05 4.00 -3.84
N VAL A 165 -15.81 4.38 -5.09
CA VAL A 165 -16.87 4.85 -6.00
C VAL A 165 -17.49 3.65 -6.69
N SER A 166 -18.82 3.49 -6.61
CA SER A 166 -19.52 2.37 -7.27
C SER A 166 -19.21 2.38 -8.76
N SER A 167 -18.73 1.24 -9.28
CA SER A 167 -18.66 0.96 -10.72
C SER A 167 -19.79 0.00 -11.11
N GLU A 168 -20.21 0.05 -12.38
CA GLU A 168 -21.13 -0.94 -12.95
C GLU A 168 -20.42 -2.30 -13.18
N ASP A 169 -19.09 -2.29 -13.26
CA ASP A 169 -18.28 -3.50 -13.39
C ASP A 169 -18.22 -4.27 -12.07
N SER A 170 -19.07 -5.29 -11.93
CA SER A 170 -19.17 -6.10 -10.71
C SER A 170 -17.94 -6.97 -10.42
N GLU A 171 -17.14 -7.29 -11.44
CA GLU A 171 -16.00 -8.20 -11.31
C GLU A 171 -14.76 -7.53 -10.70
N ASN A 172 -14.57 -6.24 -10.94
CA ASN A 172 -13.39 -5.51 -10.47
C ASN A 172 -13.63 -4.82 -9.13
N LEU A 173 -12.57 -4.73 -8.32
CA LEU A 173 -12.59 -3.90 -7.12
C LEU A 173 -12.63 -2.43 -7.53
N SER A 174 -13.65 -1.72 -7.05
CA SER A 174 -13.74 -0.28 -7.24
C SER A 174 -12.54 0.44 -6.61
N PRO A 175 -11.99 1.48 -7.26
CA PRO A 175 -10.88 2.24 -6.71
C PRO A 175 -11.22 2.82 -5.33
N CYS A 176 -10.37 2.52 -4.35
CA CYS A 176 -10.48 3.09 -3.01
C CYS A 176 -10.01 4.55 -3.06
N ILE A 177 -10.90 5.48 -2.72
CA ILE A 177 -10.64 6.92 -2.71
C ILE A 177 -10.21 7.43 -1.33
N GLY A 178 -10.36 6.62 -0.29
CA GLY A 178 -9.96 6.97 1.06
C GLY A 178 -10.42 5.96 2.10
N LEU A 179 -10.06 6.21 3.35
CA LEU A 179 -10.49 5.42 4.50
C LEU A 179 -11.56 6.16 5.30
N GLY A 180 -12.48 5.39 5.89
CA GLY A 180 -13.50 5.86 6.84
C GLY A 180 -13.52 5.02 8.11
N ILE A 181 -14.13 5.55 9.17
CA ILE A 181 -14.42 4.82 10.41
C ILE A 181 -15.94 4.70 10.54
N VAL A 182 -16.44 3.49 10.66
CA VAL A 182 -17.86 3.24 10.97
C VAL A 182 -18.04 3.32 12.47
N ARG A 183 -18.62 4.42 12.96
CA ARG A 183 -18.78 4.65 14.41
C ARG A 183 -19.94 3.90 15.04
N GLY A 184 -20.94 3.57 14.24
CA GLY A 184 -22.15 2.92 14.71
C GLY A 184 -23.07 2.68 13.53
N ILE A 185 -23.97 1.72 13.70
CA ILE A 185 -25.00 1.40 12.74
C ILE A 185 -26.32 1.41 13.49
N HIS A 186 -27.26 2.20 12.98
CA HIS A 186 -28.62 2.24 13.50
C HIS A 186 -29.48 1.32 12.65
N THR A 187 -29.96 0.23 13.24
CA THR A 187 -30.77 -0.80 12.55
C THR A 187 -32.27 -0.68 12.83
N PHE A 188 -32.70 0.34 13.58
CA PHE A 188 -34.07 0.52 14.07
C PHE A 188 -34.69 1.85 13.63
#